data_AF-A0A0E4BN34-F1
#
_entry.id   AF-A0A0E4BN34-F1
#
_cell.length_a   1.000
_cell.length_b   1.000
_cell.length_c   1.000
_cell.angle_alpha   90.00
_cell.angle_beta   90.00
_cell.angle_gamma   90.00
#
_symmetry.space_group_name_H-M   'P 1'
#
loop_
_entity.id
_entity.type
_entity.pdbx_description
1 polymer ?
#
loop_
_entity_poly.entity_id
_entity_poly.type
_entity_poly.pdbx_seq_one_letter_code
_entity_poly.pdbx_strand_id
1 'polypeptide(L)'
;MRFLTISGVTRDEVERVLATVRQQETIGFADYLATRWQPWETVLRRIAPEEHAAMDDRLVDALGEEFQIRLEQRLAETGLAGDGDTERTLGPQIANGIAREIKSEVMDRVLRVHGIEL
;
A
#
# COMPACT_ATOMS: atom_id res chain seq x y z
N MET A 1 18.74 -25.89 -8.52
CA MET A 1 17.62 -26.86 -8.61
C MET A 1 17.85 -27.81 -9.78
N ARG A 2 17.57 -29.11 -9.61
CA ARG A 2 17.99 -30.19 -10.55
C ARG A 2 17.23 -30.21 -11.90
N PHE A 3 16.08 -29.55 -12.02
CA PHE A 3 15.18 -29.66 -13.18
C PHE A 3 14.88 -28.33 -13.89
N LEU A 4 15.77 -27.33 -13.77
CA LEU A 4 15.57 -26.02 -14.41
C LEU A 4 15.53 -26.09 -15.94
N THR A 5 16.08 -27.15 -16.53
CA THR A 5 16.10 -27.42 -17.97
C THR A 5 14.81 -28.05 -18.51
N ILE A 6 13.90 -28.52 -17.64
CA ILE A 6 12.61 -29.14 -18.02
C ILE A 6 11.43 -28.20 -17.70
N SER A 7 11.67 -27.10 -16.97
CA SER A 7 10.61 -26.17 -16.56
C SER A 7 10.01 -25.35 -17.71
N GLY A 8 10.59 -25.42 -18.91
CA GLY A 8 10.17 -24.59 -20.05
C GLY A 8 10.56 -23.12 -19.91
N VAL A 9 11.30 -22.75 -18.85
CA VAL A 9 11.74 -21.37 -18.61
C VAL A 9 12.97 -21.09 -19.47
N THR A 10 12.82 -20.18 -20.42
CA THR A 10 13.91 -19.71 -21.27
C THR A 10 14.73 -18.62 -20.59
N ARG A 11 15.97 -18.43 -21.03
CA ARG A 11 16.83 -17.35 -20.54
C ARG A 11 16.19 -15.98 -20.77
N ASP A 12 15.62 -15.76 -21.94
CA ASP A 12 15.00 -14.49 -22.32
C ASP A 12 13.79 -14.17 -21.43
N GLU A 13 13.02 -15.17 -21.02
CA GLU A 13 11.94 -15.00 -20.05
C GLU A 13 12.46 -14.60 -18.67
N VAL A 14 13.56 -15.19 -18.20
CA VAL A 14 14.20 -14.81 -16.94
C VAL A 14 14.68 -13.36 -16.99
N GLU A 15 15.31 -12.95 -18.09
CA GLU A 15 15.80 -11.57 -18.26
C GLU A 15 14.64 -10.56 -18.29
N ARG A 16 13.53 -10.92 -18.97
CA ARG A 16 12.31 -10.11 -18.99
C ARG A 16 11.67 -9.97 -17.60
N VAL A 17 11.51 -11.09 -16.89
CA VAL A 17 10.92 -11.09 -15.54
C VAL A 17 11.78 -10.31 -14.57
N LEU A 18 13.11 -10.43 -14.66
CA LEU A 18 14.03 -9.65 -13.83
C LEU A 18 13.84 -8.14 -14.06
N ALA A 19 13.71 -7.71 -15.32
CA ALA A 19 13.44 -6.31 -15.64
C ALA A 19 12.09 -5.84 -15.08
N THR A 20 11.04 -6.67 -15.20
CA THR A 20 9.72 -6.38 -14.62
C THR A 20 9.79 -6.27 -13.10
N VAL A 21 10.45 -7.20 -12.42
CA VAL A 21 10.57 -7.17 -10.95
C VAL A 21 11.28 -5.91 -10.49
N ARG A 22 12.41 -5.54 -11.11
CA ARG A 22 13.13 -4.30 -10.77
C ARG A 22 12.26 -3.06 -10.99
N GLN A 23 11.52 -3.01 -12.08
CA GLN A 23 10.59 -1.91 -12.33
C GLN A 23 9.50 -1.84 -11.25
N GLN A 24 8.89 -2.97 -10.89
CA GLN A 24 7.84 -3.04 -9.87
C GLN A 24 8.38 -2.69 -8.48
N GLU A 25 9.60 -3.11 -8.16
CA GLU A 25 10.31 -2.74 -6.94
C GLU A 25 10.46 -1.21 -6.84
N THR A 26 10.96 -0.57 -7.90
CA THR A 26 11.11 0.90 -7.93
C THR A 26 9.79 1.65 -7.74
N ILE A 27 8.68 1.18 -8.30
CA ILE A 27 7.41 1.94 -8.27
C ILE A 27 6.49 1.59 -7.09
N GLY A 28 6.70 0.45 -6.42
CA GLY A 28 5.71 -0.10 -5.50
C GLY A 28 6.25 -0.74 -4.23
N PHE A 29 7.57 -0.87 -4.07
CA PHE A 29 8.14 -1.49 -2.88
C PHE A 29 7.84 -0.71 -1.61
N ALA A 30 8.00 0.62 -1.64
CA ALA A 30 7.72 1.48 -0.48
C ALA A 30 6.27 1.33 0.01
N ASP A 31 5.31 1.33 -0.91
CA ASP A 31 3.90 1.18 -0.53
C ASP A 31 3.57 -0.22 -0.05
N TYR A 32 4.18 -1.24 -0.65
CA TYR A 32 4.06 -2.61 -0.17
C TYR A 32 4.58 -2.73 1.26
N LEU A 33 5.73 -2.12 1.55
CA LEU A 33 6.34 -2.10 2.87
C LEU A 33 5.43 -1.41 3.88
N ALA A 34 4.91 -0.23 3.55
CA ALA A 34 4.05 0.56 4.42
C ALA A 34 2.71 -0.10 4.71
N THR A 35 2.09 -0.74 3.71
CA THR A 35 0.67 -1.15 3.81
C THR A 35 0.44 -2.65 3.96
N ARG A 36 1.35 -3.50 3.46
CA ARG A 36 1.12 -4.95 3.38
C ARG A 36 2.13 -5.78 4.16
N TRP A 37 3.31 -5.25 4.46
CA TRP A 37 4.34 -6.03 5.14
C TRP A 37 4.18 -6.00 6.67
N GLN A 38 3.51 -7.01 7.21
CA GLN A 38 3.25 -7.17 8.65
C GLN A 38 4.50 -7.04 9.56
N PRO A 39 5.70 -7.52 9.15
CA PRO A 39 6.91 -7.30 9.95
C PRO A 39 7.24 -5.83 10.17
N TRP A 40 7.02 -4.95 9.19
CA TRP A 40 7.23 -3.51 9.36
C TRP A 40 6.33 -2.94 10.45
N GLU A 41 5.03 -3.25 10.41
CA GLU A 41 4.07 -2.85 11.44
C GLU A 41 4.52 -3.29 12.85
N THR A 42 5.07 -4.51 12.96
CA THR A 42 5.57 -5.02 14.25
C THR A 42 6.80 -4.27 14.74
N VAL A 43 7.70 -3.89 13.83
CA VAL A 43 8.89 -3.12 14.13
C VAL A 43 8.50 -1.70 14.53
N LEU A 44 7.62 -1.05 13.76
CA LEU A 44 7.13 0.31 13.99
C LEU A 44 6.60 0.46 15.43
N ARG A 45 5.74 -0.46 15.87
CA ARG A 45 5.20 -0.48 17.24
C ARG A 45 6.26 -0.60 18.33
N ARG A 46 7.46 -1.11 18.02
CA ARG A 46 8.58 -1.25 18.97
C ARG A 46 9.52 -0.06 18.96
N ILE A 47 9.80 0.50 17.78
CA ILE A 47 10.80 1.56 17.62
C ILE A 47 10.21 2.97 17.75
N ALA A 48 8.92 3.13 17.41
CA ALA A 48 8.20 4.40 17.49
C ALA A 48 6.73 4.16 17.91
N PRO A 49 6.49 3.71 19.17
CA PRO A 49 5.15 3.37 19.65
C PRO A 49 4.18 4.56 19.65
N GLU A 50 4.66 5.77 19.91
CA GLU A 50 3.83 6.98 19.90
C GLU A 50 3.39 7.35 18.48
N GLU A 51 4.30 7.31 17.51
CA GLU A 51 3.97 7.53 16.09
C GLU A 51 3.01 6.44 15.58
N HIS A 52 3.19 5.19 16.03
CA HIS A 52 2.30 4.08 15.72
C HIS A 52 0.87 4.32 16.24
N ALA A 53 0.73 4.70 17.51
CA ALA A 53 -0.57 5.00 18.10
C ALA A 53 -1.25 6.19 17.41
N ALA A 54 -0.51 7.27 17.16
CA ALA A 54 -1.03 8.45 16.46
C ALA A 54 -1.44 8.13 15.01
N MET A 55 -0.71 7.23 14.34
CA MET A 55 -1.06 6.73 13.01
C MET A 55 -2.38 5.96 13.04
N ASP A 56 -2.55 5.05 14.01
CA ASP A 56 -3.78 4.27 14.14
C ASP A 56 -5.00 5.16 14.43
N ASP A 57 -4.86 6.16 15.31
CA ASP A 57 -5.92 7.15 15.58
C ASP A 57 -6.28 7.94 14.30
N ARG A 58 -5.26 8.42 13.57
CA ARG A 58 -5.46 9.10 12.27
C ARG A 58 -6.16 8.22 11.24
N LEU A 59 -5.86 6.92 11.21
CA LEU A 59 -6.52 5.98 10.29
C LEU A 59 -8.00 5.81 10.64
N VAL A 60 -8.33 5.70 11.93
CA VAL A 60 -9.72 5.61 12.39
C VAL A 60 -10.50 6.88 12.03
N ASP A 61 -9.92 8.05 12.29
CA ASP A 61 -10.54 9.34 11.99
C ASP A 61 -10.76 9.53 10.48
N ALA A 62 -9.74 9.24 9.67
CA ALA A 62 -9.82 9.40 8.20
C ALA A 62 -10.80 8.40 7.55
N LEU A 63 -10.97 7.21 8.13
CA LEU A 63 -11.99 6.25 7.68
C LEU A 63 -13.42 6.65 8.09
N GLY A 64 -13.58 7.75 8.83
CA GLY A 64 -14.86 8.40 9.07
C GLY A 64 -15.20 9.41 7.96
N GLU A 65 -15.00 10.69 8.23
CA GLU A 65 -15.48 11.79 7.39
C GLU A 65 -14.78 11.85 6.02
N GLU A 66 -13.44 11.76 6.00
CA GLU A 66 -12.66 11.85 4.76
C GLU A 66 -13.00 10.72 3.79
N PHE A 67 -13.15 9.49 4.29
CA PHE A 67 -13.60 8.36 3.49
C PHE A 67 -14.94 8.63 2.81
N GLN A 68 -15.94 9.14 3.54
CA GLN A 68 -17.26 9.43 2.97
C GLN A 68 -17.18 10.53 1.90
N ILE A 69 -16.43 11.61 2.17
CA ILE A 69 -16.23 12.70 1.21
C ILE A 69 -15.60 12.17 -0.09
N ARG A 70 -14.52 11.39 0.01
CA ARG A 70 -13.84 10.82 -1.16
C ARG A 70 -14.75 9.83 -1.91
N LEU A 71 -15.56 9.06 -1.19
CA LEU A 71 -16.51 8.12 -1.79
C LEU A 71 -17.61 8.84 -2.56
N GLU A 72 -18.26 9.84 -1.97
CA GLU A 72 -19.29 10.65 -2.60
C GLU A 72 -18.76 11.35 -3.86
N GLN A 73 -17.55 11.93 -3.78
CA GLN A 73 -16.88 12.54 -4.94
C GLN A 73 -16.68 11.52 -6.07
N ARG A 74 -16.16 10.33 -5.76
CA ARG A 74 -15.90 9.30 -6.77
C ARG A 74 -17.18 8.75 -7.39
N LEU A 75 -18.23 8.59 -6.59
CA LEU A 75 -19.56 8.20 -7.08
C LEU A 75 -20.15 9.26 -8.00
N ALA A 76 -20.03 10.54 -7.64
CA ALA A 76 -20.47 11.65 -8.47
C ALA A 76 -19.75 11.68 -9.83
N GLU A 77 -18.42 11.44 -9.85
CA GLU A 77 -17.63 11.36 -11.08
C GLU A 77 -18.07 10.22 -12.00
N THR A 78 -18.46 9.08 -11.43
CA THR A 78 -18.94 7.93 -12.22
C THR A 78 -20.40 8.06 -12.66
N GLY A 79 -21.17 8.98 -12.07
CA GLY A 79 -22.61 9.11 -12.29
C GLY A 79 -23.42 7.95 -11.72
N LEU A 80 -22.83 7.12 -10.86
CA LEU A 80 -23.41 5.90 -10.29
C LEU A 80 -23.77 6.07 -8.80
N ALA A 81 -24.08 7.29 -8.38
CA ALA A 81 -24.50 7.56 -7.00
C ALA A 81 -25.76 6.74 -6.65
N GLY A 82 -25.71 6.04 -5.51
CA GLY A 82 -26.78 5.16 -5.04
C GLY A 82 -26.75 3.73 -5.61
N ASP A 83 -25.78 3.39 -6.46
CA ASP A 83 -25.52 2.00 -6.83
C ASP A 83 -24.65 1.30 -5.77
N GLY A 84 -25.29 0.44 -4.98
CA GLY A 84 -24.64 -0.27 -3.88
C GLY A 84 -23.50 -1.20 -4.31
N ASP A 85 -23.47 -1.67 -5.56
CA ASP A 85 -22.38 -2.50 -6.06
C ASP A 85 -21.14 -1.68 -6.45
N THR A 86 -21.36 -0.49 -7.02
CA THR A 86 -20.30 0.49 -7.24
C THR A 86 -19.69 0.95 -5.92
N GLU A 87 -20.52 1.25 -4.91
CA GLU A 87 -20.06 1.61 -3.56
C GLU A 87 -19.17 0.52 -2.94
N ARG A 88 -19.59 -0.74 -3.03
CA ARG A 88 -18.81 -1.91 -2.52
C ARG A 88 -17.47 -2.09 -3.25
N THR A 89 -17.39 -1.64 -4.49
CA THR A 89 -16.15 -1.75 -5.30
C THR A 89 -15.20 -0.59 -5.01
N LEU A 90 -15.73 0.64 -4.87
CA LEU A 90 -14.94 1.85 -4.64
C LEU A 90 -14.48 1.98 -3.18
N GLY A 91 -15.31 1.57 -2.22
CA GLY A 91 -15.01 1.68 -0.79
C GLY A 91 -13.63 1.11 -0.42
N PRO A 92 -13.33 -0.17 -0.71
CA PRO A 92 -12.03 -0.74 -0.40
C PRO A 92 -10.87 -0.03 -1.10
N GLN A 93 -11.07 0.51 -2.32
CA GLN A 93 -10.01 1.25 -3.03
C GLN A 93 -9.69 2.57 -2.33
N ILE A 94 -10.72 3.30 -1.90
CA ILE A 94 -10.57 4.57 -1.18
C ILE A 94 -9.96 4.33 0.20
N ALA A 95 -10.46 3.35 0.95
CA ALA A 95 -9.91 3.00 2.25
C ALA A 95 -8.43 2.58 2.17
N ASN A 96 -8.07 1.78 1.16
CA ASN A 96 -6.67 1.41 0.92
C ASN A 96 -5.81 2.61 0.50
N GLY A 97 -6.37 3.56 -0.26
CA GLY A 97 -5.70 4.80 -0.64
C GLY A 97 -5.37 5.67 0.57
N ILE A 98 -6.38 5.93 1.41
CA ILE A 98 -6.21 6.67 2.68
C ILE A 98 -5.16 5.97 3.56
N ALA A 99 -5.28 4.66 3.73
CA ALA A 99 -4.33 3.90 4.54
C ALA A 99 -2.90 3.97 3.99
N ARG A 100 -2.73 3.91 2.66
CA ARG A 100 -1.43 4.07 2.01
C ARG A 100 -0.84 5.45 2.26
N GLU A 101 -1.61 6.51 2.07
CA GLU A 101 -1.14 7.89 2.26
C GLU A 101 -0.62 8.10 3.70
N ILE A 102 -1.42 7.69 4.69
CA ILE A 102 -1.07 7.87 6.11
C ILE A 102 0.12 6.97 6.51
N LYS A 103 0.08 5.68 6.16
CA LYS A 103 1.13 4.72 6.57
C LYS A 103 2.47 5.02 5.89
N SER A 104 2.47 5.41 4.61
CA SER A 104 3.70 5.78 3.91
C SER A 104 4.34 7.04 4.51
N GLU A 105 3.54 8.05 4.88
CA GLU A 105 4.05 9.26 5.55
C GLU A 105 4.78 8.93 6.86
N VAL A 106 4.17 8.09 7.71
CA VAL A 106 4.75 7.68 8.99
C VAL A 106 5.99 6.82 8.78
N MET A 107 5.94 5.90 7.82
CA MET A 107 7.10 5.07 7.47
C MET A 107 8.29 5.92 7.04
N ASP A 108 8.10 6.83 6.09
CA ASP A 108 9.17 7.69 5.58
C ASP A 108 9.79 8.54 6.69
N ARG A 109 8.96 9.05 7.61
CA ARG A 109 9.42 9.81 8.77
C ARG A 109 10.29 8.96 9.70
N VAL A 110 9.82 7.77 10.08
CA VAL A 110 10.53 6.88 11.01
C VAL A 110 11.82 6.36 10.40
N LEU A 111 11.80 5.95 9.13
CA LEU A 111 13.00 5.50 8.43
C LEU A 111 14.05 6.62 8.35
N ARG A 112 13.64 7.85 8.06
CA ARG A 112 14.55 9.01 8.03
C ARG A 112 15.19 9.29 9.39
N VAL A 113 14.44 9.18 10.49
CA VAL A 113 14.98 9.31 11.86
C VAL A 113 16.06 8.25 12.13
N HIS A 114 15.93 7.06 11.54
CA HIS A 114 16.91 5.99 11.64
C HIS A 114 17.99 6.01 10.54
N GLY A 115 18.02 7.03 9.68
CA GLY A 115 19.01 7.17 8.61
C GLY A 115 18.86 6.16 7.48
N ILE A 116 17.64 5.66 7.25
CA ILE A 116 17.30 4.72 6.18
C ILE A 116 16.51 5.47 5.09
N GLU A 117 16.93 5.30 3.84
CA GLU A 117 16.22 5.77 2.64
C GLU A 117 15.84 4.55 1.78
N LEU A 118 14.66 4.59 1.16
CA LEU A 118 14.12 3.53 0.30
C LEU A 118 14.30 3.86 -1.19
#